data_AF-A0A8I0L6U1-F1
#
_entry.id   AF-A0A8I0L6U1-F1
#
_cell.length_a   1.000
_cell.length_b   1.000
_cell.length_c   1.000
_cell.angle_alpha   90.00
_cell.angle_beta   90.00
_cell.angle_gamma   90.00
#
_symmetry.space_group_name_H-M   'P 1'
#
loop_
_entity.id
_entity.type
_entity.pdbx_description
1 polymer ?
#
loop_
_entity_poly.entity_id
_entity_poly.type
_entity_poly.pdbx_seq_one_letter_code
_entity_poly.pdbx_strand_id
1 'polypeptide(L)'
;MDYIRITRENIDKEHICCAMSGKQSLAKKEWLKQRFDEGLVFYRSQERGKCFIEYLPAENAWVPIQAEGWFYIDCLWIAGAMKGHG
;
A
#
# COMPACT_ATOMS: atom_id res chain seq x y z
N MET A 1 -1.26 -14.55 10.64
CA MET A 1 -1.21 -14.17 9.21
C MET A 1 0.08 -13.42 9.01
N ASP A 2 0.84 -13.79 7.99
CA ASP A 2 2.12 -13.15 7.71
C ASP A 2 1.97 -12.08 6.62
N TYR A 3 2.77 -11.03 6.74
CA TYR A 3 2.74 -9.87 5.85
C TYR A 3 4.10 -9.65 5.19
N ILE A 4 4.06 -9.12 3.98
CA ILE A 4 5.24 -8.70 3.23
C ILE A 4 5.20 -7.19 3.11
N ARG A 5 6.26 -6.53 3.57
CA ARG A 5 6.51 -5.12 3.27
C ARG A 5 6.97 -5.01 1.82
N ILE A 6 6.32 -4.15 1.06
CA ILE A 6 6.78 -3.79 -0.29
C ILE A 6 7.85 -2.73 -0.16
N THR A 7 8.98 -2.95 -0.84
CA THR A 7 10.16 -2.09 -0.85
C THR A 7 10.65 -1.89 -2.27
N ARG A 8 11.62 -0.98 -2.48
CA ARG A 8 12.23 -0.75 -3.80
C ARG A 8 12.83 -2.02 -4.39
N GLU A 9 13.35 -2.91 -3.56
CA GLU A 9 14.07 -4.12 -3.98
C GLU A 9 13.13 -5.26 -4.39
N ASN A 10 11.91 -5.30 -3.85
CA ASN A 10 10.98 -6.39 -4.08
C ASN A 10 9.75 -6.00 -4.93
N ILE A 11 9.43 -4.71 -5.07
CA ILE A 11 8.18 -4.24 -5.69
C ILE A 11 7.95 -4.77 -7.10
N ASP A 12 8.99 -4.99 -7.89
CA ASP A 12 8.84 -5.51 -9.25
C ASP A 12 8.45 -6.99 -9.28
N LYS A 13 8.94 -7.77 -8.30
CA LYS A 13 8.64 -9.21 -8.13
C LYS A 13 7.31 -9.42 -7.41
N GLU A 14 6.98 -8.52 -6.50
CA GLU A 14 5.81 -8.63 -5.65
C GLU A 14 4.52 -8.21 -6.35
N HIS A 15 3.41 -8.84 -5.98
CA HIS A 15 2.09 -8.39 -6.42
C HIS A 15 1.52 -7.38 -5.43
N ILE A 16 1.25 -6.17 -5.90
CA ILE A 16 0.49 -5.18 -5.12
C ILE A 16 -0.99 -5.56 -5.22
N CYS A 17 -1.57 -6.05 -4.11
CA CYS A 17 -2.91 -6.70 -4.03
C CYS A 17 -4.11 -5.75 -4.29
N CYS A 18 -3.91 -4.69 -5.06
CA CYS A 18 -4.93 -3.71 -5.41
C CYS A 18 -5.89 -4.28 -6.46
N ALA A 19 -7.11 -3.73 -6.54
CA ALA A 19 -8.11 -4.06 -7.55
C ALA A 19 -7.73 -3.63 -8.99
N MET A 20 -6.45 -3.37 -9.25
CA MET A 20 -5.92 -2.89 -10.52
C MET A 20 -5.14 -4.00 -11.23
N SER A 21 -5.25 -4.03 -12.56
CA SER A 21 -4.59 -5.01 -13.41
C SER A 21 -3.89 -4.35 -14.61
N GLY A 22 -2.99 -5.09 -15.25
CA GLY A 22 -2.26 -4.62 -16.44
C GLY A 22 -1.53 -3.30 -16.21
N LYS A 23 -1.74 -2.34 -17.12
CA LYS A 23 -1.05 -1.03 -17.12
C LYS A 23 -1.27 -0.22 -15.83
N GLN A 24 -2.43 -0.34 -15.20
CA GLN A 24 -2.74 0.38 -13.96
C GLN A 24 -1.89 -0.12 -12.79
N SER A 25 -1.64 -1.43 -12.73
CA SER A 25 -0.73 -1.99 -11.72
C SER A 25 0.70 -1.51 -11.89
N LEU A 26 1.17 -1.35 -13.14
CA LEU A 26 2.51 -0.81 -13.40
C LEU A 26 2.62 0.66 -12.97
N ALA A 27 1.64 1.49 -13.33
CA ALA A 27 1.60 2.89 -12.92
C ALA A 27 1.62 3.05 -11.39
N LYS A 28 0.86 2.21 -10.67
CA LYS A 28 0.93 2.23 -9.19
C LYS A 28 2.29 1.80 -8.66
N LYS A 29 2.92 0.77 -9.23
CA LYS A 29 4.28 0.39 -8.79
C LYS A 29 5.28 1.54 -8.94
N GLU A 30 5.23 2.25 -10.06
CA GLU A 30 6.08 3.43 -10.27
C GLU A 30 5.76 4.57 -9.31
N TRP A 31 4.48 4.81 -9.03
CA TRP A 31 4.07 5.77 -8.02
C TRP A 31 4.60 5.39 -6.62
N LEU A 32 4.42 4.14 -6.17
CA LEU A 32 4.94 3.67 -4.88
C LEU A 32 6.46 3.86 -4.79
N LYS A 33 7.21 3.54 -5.85
CA LYS A 33 8.68 3.74 -5.91
C LYS A 33 9.09 5.20 -5.69
N GLN A 34 8.32 6.17 -6.16
CA GLN A 34 8.64 7.59 -5.97
C GLN A 34 8.40 8.05 -4.53
N ARG A 35 7.43 7.42 -3.85
CA ARG A 35 6.90 7.88 -2.57
C ARG A 35 7.54 7.21 -1.36
N PHE A 36 8.31 6.14 -1.56
CA PHE A 36 8.99 5.46 -0.46
C PHE A 36 9.93 6.37 0.33
N ASP A 37 10.60 7.32 -0.32
CA ASP A 37 11.50 8.26 0.37
C ASP A 37 10.72 9.30 1.19
N GLU A 38 9.44 9.49 0.90
CA GLU A 38 8.52 10.35 1.65
C GLU A 38 7.87 9.64 2.85
N GLY A 39 8.33 8.41 3.15
CA GLY A 39 7.83 7.62 4.28
C GLY A 39 6.60 6.77 3.94
N LEU A 40 6.26 6.59 2.67
CA LEU A 40 5.21 5.66 2.26
C LEU A 40 5.55 4.23 2.69
N VAL A 41 4.56 3.57 3.29
CA VAL A 41 4.61 2.17 3.70
C VAL A 41 3.47 1.41 3.03
N PHE A 42 3.81 0.26 2.43
CA PHE A 42 2.85 -0.65 1.84
C PHE A 42 3.08 -2.06 2.36
N TYR A 43 2.07 -2.65 2.99
CA TYR A 43 2.06 -4.05 3.41
C TYR A 43 0.96 -4.82 2.69
N ARG A 44 1.25 -6.05 2.30
CA ARG A 44 0.25 -7.03 1.84
C ARG A 44 0.31 -8.30 2.69
N SER A 45 -0.79 -9.05 2.78
CA SER A 45 -0.72 -10.46 3.20
C SER A 45 0.17 -11.25 2.25
N GLN A 46 0.84 -12.29 2.74
CA GLN A 46 1.52 -13.25 1.88
C GLN A 46 0.57 -13.89 0.86
N GLU A 47 -0.64 -14.23 1.29
CA GLU A 47 -1.71 -14.68 0.40
C GLU A 47 -2.12 -13.58 -0.57
N ARG A 48 -2.10 -13.89 -1.86
CA ARG A 48 -2.38 -12.94 -2.93
C ARG A 48 -3.83 -12.46 -2.88
N GLY A 49 -4.02 -11.14 -2.93
CA GLY A 49 -5.33 -10.50 -3.08
C GLY A 49 -6.22 -10.54 -1.83
N LYS A 50 -5.68 -10.93 -0.67
CA LYS A 50 -6.47 -11.06 0.56
C LYS A 50 -6.55 -9.77 1.34
N CYS A 51 -5.43 -9.16 1.70
CA CYS A 51 -5.45 -7.86 2.35
C CYS A 51 -4.18 -7.04 2.07
N PHE A 52 -4.31 -5.72 2.12
CA PHE A 52 -3.18 -4.81 2.11
C PHE A 52 -3.54 -3.50 2.82
N ILE A 53 -2.50 -2.78 3.24
CA ILE A 53 -2.59 -1.43 3.78
C ILE A 53 -1.46 -0.58 3.19
N GLU A 54 -1.79 0.67 2.88
CA GLU A 54 -0.93 1.68 2.31
C GLU A 54 -1.14 2.99 3.08
N TYR A 55 -0.06 3.52 3.63
CA TYR A 55 -0.11 4.74 4.42
C TYR A 55 1.21 5.51 4.36
N LEU A 56 1.17 6.80 4.64
CA LEU A 56 2.33 7.69 4.67
C LEU A 56 2.11 8.84 5.68
N PRO A 57 3.15 9.58 6.10
CA PRO A 57 2.99 10.76 6.96
C PRO A 57 1.98 11.74 6.37
N ALA A 58 1.00 12.19 7.14
CA ALA A 58 -0.13 12.94 6.58
C ALA A 58 0.28 14.31 5.99
N GLU A 59 1.43 14.87 6.40
CA GLU A 59 2.06 16.05 5.76
C GLU A 59 2.44 15.82 4.28
N ASN A 60 2.68 14.57 3.88
CA ASN A 60 2.97 14.21 2.51
C ASN A 60 1.71 13.72 1.76
N ALA A 61 0.52 13.69 2.38
CA ALA A 61 -0.67 13.15 1.74
C ALA A 61 -1.00 13.89 0.43
N TRP A 62 -1.57 13.17 -0.55
CA TRP A 62 -1.96 13.79 -1.83
C TRP A 62 -3.15 14.76 -1.70
N VAL A 63 -3.92 14.61 -0.62
CA VAL A 63 -5.06 15.46 -0.28
C VAL A 63 -4.61 16.68 0.51
N PRO A 64 -5.25 17.85 0.33
CA PRO A 64 -4.89 19.06 1.05
C PRO A 64 -5.41 19.01 2.49
N ILE A 65 -4.67 18.34 3.36
CA ILE A 65 -4.95 18.23 4.79
C ILE A 65 -3.78 18.78 5.61
N GLN A 66 -4.08 19.37 6.76
CA GLN A 66 -3.09 19.77 7.74
C GLN A 66 -3.20 18.83 8.95
N ALA A 67 -2.33 17.83 9.02
CA ALA A 67 -2.35 16.78 10.04
C ALA A 67 -0.94 16.30 10.40
N GLU A 68 -0.03 17.23 10.69
CA GLU A 68 1.35 16.91 11.08
C GLU A 68 1.39 15.93 12.26
N GLY A 69 2.31 14.97 12.20
CA GLY A 69 2.46 13.93 13.23
C GLY A 69 1.43 12.80 13.17
N TRP A 70 0.51 12.82 12.18
CA TRP A 70 -0.42 11.73 11.89
C TRP A 70 -0.01 10.94 10.66
N PHE A 71 -0.58 9.75 10.50
CA PHE A 71 -0.50 8.98 9.26
C PHE A 71 -1.79 9.14 8.46
N TYR A 72 -1.65 9.30 7.15
CA TYR A 72 -2.75 9.20 6.21
C TYR A 72 -2.76 7.80 5.59
N ILE A 73 -3.90 7.11 5.69
CA ILE A 73 -4.10 5.82 5.04
C ILE A 73 -4.64 6.09 3.63
N ASP A 74 -3.79 5.91 2.62
CA ASP A 74 -4.20 6.04 1.22
C ASP A 74 -5.18 4.94 0.82
N CYS A 75 -4.92 3.72 1.29
CA CYS A 75 -5.72 2.56 0.91
C CYS A 75 -5.64 1.45 1.95
N LEU A 76 -6.81 0.91 2.29
CA LEU A 76 -6.96 -0.29 3.11
C LEU A 76 -7.94 -1.23 2.39
N TRP A 77 -7.53 -2.48 2.23
CA TRP A 77 -8.38 -3.50 1.61
C TRP A 77 -8.31 -4.81 2.37
N ILE A 78 -9.47 -5.41 2.60
CA ILE A 78 -9.62 -6.72 3.25
C ILE A 78 -10.68 -7.49 2.47
N ALA A 79 -10.31 -8.65 1.92
CA ALA A 79 -11.25 -9.57 1.31
C ALA A 79 -12.26 -10.07 2.34
N GLY A 80 -13.54 -10.20 1.97
CA GLY A 80 -14.59 -10.62 2.91
C GLY A 80 -14.32 -11.97 3.59
N ALA A 81 -13.60 -12.88 2.92
CA ALA A 81 -13.14 -14.14 3.49
C ALA A 81 -12.20 -13.98 4.70
N MET A 82 -11.60 -12.80 4.87
CA MET A 82 -10.69 -12.44 5.97
C MET A 82 -11.38 -11.62 7.07
N LYS A 83 -12.72 -11.55 7.07
CA LYS A 83 -13.47 -10.84 8.11
C LYS A 83 -13.07 -11.36 9.50
N GLY A 84 -12.83 -10.45 10.44
CA GLY A 84 -12.46 -10.78 11.83
C GLY A 84 -11.00 -11.22 12.03
N HIS A 85 -10.15 -11.10 11.01
CA HIS A 85 -8.71 -11.46 11.06
C HIS A 85 -7.79 -10.24 10.89
N GLY A 86 -8.34 -9.04 11.09
CA GLY A 86 -7.63 -7.75 10.99
C GLY A 86 -7.52 -7.07 12.33
#